data_AF-A0A139ML37-F1
#
_entry.id   AF-A0A139ML37-F1
#
_cell.length_a   1.000
_cell.length_b   1.000
_cell.length_c   1.000
_cell.angle_alpha   90.00
_cell.angle_beta   90.00
_cell.angle_gamma   90.00
#
_symmetry.space_group_name_H-M   'P 1'
#
loop_
_entity.id
_entity.type
_entity.pdbx_description
1 polymer ?
#
loop_
_entity_poly.entity_id
_entity_poly.type
_entity_poly.pdbx_seq_one_letter_code
_entity_poly.pdbx_strand_id
1 'polypeptide(L)'
;MDKTLDLTAADSYSDTESEKLDDFINLFFVNYTTSQKNLDLISNGLKAVTGVSFKSVDYVYYKEVDKAMMTYVQVTFDVAGATHSENFTLKLIQKNGDFYVSSLKHTIPYDYAD
;
A
#
# COMPACT_ATOMS: atom_id res chain seq x y z
N MET A 1 -9.03 23.90 13.87
CA MET A 1 -7.90 23.79 12.92
C MET A 1 -8.16 22.53 12.14
N ASP A 2 -8.31 22.67 10.82
CA ASP A 2 -8.37 21.51 9.94
C ASP A 2 -6.98 20.88 9.93
N LYS A 3 -6.89 19.61 10.33
CA LYS A 3 -5.64 18.85 10.19
C LYS A 3 -5.42 18.63 8.70
N THR A 4 -4.24 18.98 8.20
CA THR A 4 -3.82 18.69 6.82
C THR A 4 -2.95 17.43 6.84
N LEU A 5 -3.14 16.54 5.86
CA LEU A 5 -2.33 15.34 5.73
C LEU A 5 -0.96 15.75 5.19
N ASP A 6 0.08 15.44 5.94
CA ASP A 6 1.48 15.75 5.59
C ASP A 6 2.22 14.43 5.37
N LEU A 7 2.66 14.16 4.13
CA LEU A 7 3.31 12.92 3.72
C LEU A 7 4.83 13.10 3.63
N THR A 8 5.45 13.48 4.74
CA THR A 8 6.90 13.74 4.82
C THR A 8 7.62 12.90 5.88
N ALA A 9 6.89 12.13 6.69
CA ALA A 9 7.50 11.23 7.66
C ALA A 9 8.33 10.15 6.95
N ALA A 10 9.51 9.85 7.49
CA ALA A 10 10.31 8.70 7.12
C ALA A 10 10.21 7.66 8.24
N ASP A 11 10.05 6.39 7.88
CA ASP A 11 10.13 5.31 8.86
C ASP A 11 11.59 5.00 9.24
N SER A 12 11.77 4.13 10.22
CA SER A 12 13.08 3.77 10.75
C SER A 12 13.66 2.50 10.11
N TYR A 13 13.08 1.99 9.03
CA TYR A 13 13.58 0.79 8.36
C TYR A 13 14.86 1.12 7.59
N SER A 14 15.83 0.21 7.58
CA SER A 14 17.01 0.37 6.72
C SER A 14 16.63 0.16 5.25
N ASP A 15 17.39 0.74 4.32
CA ASP A 15 17.18 0.61 2.88
C ASP A 15 16.97 -0.85 2.43
N THR A 16 17.70 -1.80 3.03
CA THR A 16 17.58 -3.23 2.72
C THR A 16 16.35 -3.91 3.32
N GLU A 17 15.86 -3.41 4.45
CA GLU A 17 14.64 -3.92 5.09
C GLU A 17 13.40 -3.38 4.37
N SER A 18 13.45 -2.13 3.91
CA SER A 18 12.37 -1.51 3.14
C SER A 18 12.28 -2.08 1.73
N GLU A 19 13.39 -2.45 1.07
CA GLU A 19 13.38 -2.95 -0.32
C GLU A 19 12.40 -4.11 -0.54
N LYS A 20 12.38 -5.11 0.35
CA LYS A 20 11.43 -6.24 0.24
C LYS A 20 9.98 -5.83 0.45
N LEU A 21 9.74 -4.84 1.32
CA LEU A 21 8.40 -4.29 1.53
C LEU A 21 7.97 -3.49 0.31
N ASP A 22 8.84 -2.65 -0.23
CA ASP A 22 8.60 -1.81 -1.40
C ASP A 22 8.29 -2.66 -2.64
N ASP A 23 9.07 -3.72 -2.87
CA ASP A 23 8.82 -4.70 -3.93
C ASP A 23 7.45 -5.37 -3.77
N PHE A 24 7.10 -5.74 -2.54
CA PHE A 24 5.79 -6.33 -2.25
C PHE A 24 4.65 -5.34 -2.48
N ILE A 25 4.79 -4.07 -2.06
CA ILE A 25 3.77 -3.03 -2.28
C ILE A 25 3.58 -2.77 -3.77
N ASN A 26 4.66 -2.65 -4.54
CA ASN A 26 4.59 -2.53 -5.99
C ASN A 26 3.90 -3.74 -6.63
N LEU A 27 4.30 -4.96 -6.28
CA LEU A 27 3.68 -6.19 -6.76
C LEU A 27 2.18 -6.22 -6.41
N PHE A 28 1.83 -5.82 -5.19
CA PHE A 28 0.44 -5.77 -4.73
C PHE A 28 -0.39 -4.85 -5.61
N PHE A 29 0.03 -3.59 -5.80
CA PHE A 29 -0.75 -2.64 -6.60
C PHE A 29 -0.79 -2.97 -8.09
N VAL A 30 0.28 -3.55 -8.65
CA VAL A 30 0.24 -4.11 -10.01
C VAL A 30 -0.86 -5.16 -10.12
N ASN A 31 -0.92 -6.13 -9.22
CA ASN A 31 -1.94 -7.19 -9.27
C ASN A 31 -3.34 -6.68 -8.90
N TYR A 32 -3.42 -5.68 -8.02
CA TYR A 32 -4.67 -5.01 -7.66
C TYR A 32 -5.37 -4.39 -8.87
N THR A 33 -4.62 -3.97 -9.89
CA THR A 33 -5.20 -3.40 -11.12
C THR A 33 -5.19 -4.33 -12.32
N THR A 34 -4.56 -5.51 -12.24
CA THR A 34 -4.34 -6.38 -13.43
C THR A 34 -4.86 -7.80 -13.30
N SER A 35 -4.92 -8.40 -12.10
CA SER A 35 -5.20 -9.83 -11.95
C SER A 35 -5.82 -10.19 -10.61
N GLN A 36 -7.12 -10.51 -10.62
CA GLN A 36 -7.81 -11.04 -9.44
C GLN A 36 -7.14 -12.34 -8.94
N LYS A 37 -6.77 -13.24 -9.85
CA LYS A 37 -6.16 -14.53 -9.49
C LYS A 37 -4.86 -14.33 -8.71
N ASN A 38 -4.00 -13.41 -9.15
CA ASN A 38 -2.74 -13.16 -8.45
C ASN A 38 -2.97 -12.37 -7.16
N LEU A 39 -3.91 -11.44 -7.17
CA LEU A 39 -4.32 -10.70 -5.98
C LEU A 39 -4.80 -11.65 -4.87
N ASP A 40 -5.54 -12.71 -5.21
CA ASP A 40 -6.01 -13.74 -4.26
C ASP A 40 -4.85 -14.51 -3.59
N LEU A 41 -3.68 -14.59 -4.23
CA LEU A 41 -2.50 -15.24 -3.65
C LEU A 41 -1.83 -14.39 -2.57
N ILE A 42 -1.94 -13.07 -2.68
CA ILE A 42 -1.23 -12.09 -1.84
C ILE A 42 -2.15 -11.22 -0.97
N SER A 43 -3.46 -11.44 -1.04
CA SER A 43 -4.45 -10.72 -0.24
C SER A 43 -5.69 -11.54 0.06
N ASN A 44 -6.44 -11.14 1.11
CA ASN A 44 -7.67 -11.81 1.50
C ASN A 44 -8.91 -10.97 1.17
N GLY A 45 -9.77 -11.49 0.31
CA GLY A 45 -11.10 -10.93 0.07
C GLY A 45 -11.13 -9.58 -0.63
N LEU A 46 -10.00 -9.11 -1.17
CA LEU A 46 -9.93 -7.90 -1.97
C LEU A 46 -10.35 -8.18 -3.41
N LYS A 47 -11.03 -7.21 -4.04
CA LYS A 47 -11.36 -7.27 -5.46
C LYS A 47 -10.40 -6.40 -6.25
N ALA A 48 -9.87 -6.95 -7.34
CA ALA A 48 -9.08 -6.19 -8.28
C ALA A 48 -9.94 -5.08 -8.92
N VAL A 49 -9.34 -3.92 -9.14
CA VAL A 49 -9.98 -2.76 -9.77
C VAL A 49 -9.61 -2.77 -11.25
N THR A 50 -10.60 -2.91 -12.11
CA THR A 50 -10.42 -2.96 -13.57
C THR A 50 -10.60 -1.58 -14.19
N GLY A 51 -10.03 -1.37 -15.38
CA GLY A 51 -10.14 -0.10 -16.10
C GLY A 51 -9.20 1.01 -15.61
N VAL A 52 -8.30 0.69 -14.67
CA VAL A 52 -7.24 1.55 -14.17
C VAL A 52 -5.90 0.84 -14.29
N SER A 53 -4.81 1.59 -14.38
CA SER A 53 -3.44 1.04 -14.37
C SER A 53 -2.63 1.65 -13.25
N PHE A 54 -1.99 0.81 -12.41
CA PHE A 54 -0.99 1.29 -11.46
C PHE A 54 0.22 1.91 -12.19
N LYS A 55 0.72 3.05 -11.68
CA LYS A 55 1.85 3.79 -12.25
C LYS A 55 3.05 3.83 -11.31
N SER A 56 2.86 4.27 -10.07
CA SER A 56 3.93 4.46 -9.10
C SER A 56 3.42 4.41 -7.68
N VAL A 57 4.30 4.00 -6.76
CA VAL A 57 4.22 4.41 -5.36
C VAL A 57 4.92 5.76 -5.25
N ASP A 58 4.19 6.77 -4.77
CA ASP A 58 4.70 8.14 -4.63
C ASP A 58 5.20 8.41 -3.20
N TYR A 59 4.59 7.72 -2.23
CA TYR A 59 4.96 7.77 -0.82
C TYR A 59 4.63 6.43 -0.15
N VAL A 60 5.48 5.99 0.77
CA VAL A 60 5.19 4.87 1.65
C VAL A 60 5.77 5.11 3.04
N TYR A 61 5.06 4.63 4.07
CA TYR A 61 5.50 4.61 5.45
C TYR A 61 5.08 3.32 6.12
N TYR A 62 6.04 2.67 6.78
CA TYR A 62 5.84 1.40 7.48
C TYR A 62 5.80 1.60 9.00
N LYS A 63 4.83 0.98 9.66
CA LYS A 63 4.68 1.02 11.13
C LYS A 63 4.23 -0.32 11.68
N GLU A 64 5.04 -0.90 12.56
CA GLU A 64 4.63 -2.10 13.31
C GLU A 64 3.59 -1.77 14.38
N VAL A 65 2.46 -2.50 14.36
CA VAL A 65 1.37 -2.41 15.35
C VAL A 65 0.89 -3.81 15.67
N ASP A 66 1.02 -4.23 16.93
CA ASP A 66 0.49 -5.50 17.46
C ASP A 66 0.72 -6.73 16.55
N LYS A 67 1.96 -6.88 16.06
CA LYS A 67 2.44 -7.98 15.18
C LYS A 67 1.97 -7.91 13.72
N ALA A 68 1.39 -6.80 13.29
CA ALA A 68 1.13 -6.52 11.89
C ALA A 68 1.94 -5.29 11.45
N MET A 69 2.20 -5.21 10.15
CA MET A 69 2.73 -3.99 9.55
C MET A 69 1.57 -3.16 9.04
N MET A 70 1.39 -1.97 9.60
CA MET A 70 0.55 -0.94 8.99
C MET A 70 1.38 -0.23 7.94
N THR A 71 0.89 -0.25 6.69
CA THR A 71 1.54 0.44 5.57
C THR A 71 0.64 1.55 5.09
N TYR A 72 1.16 2.77 5.09
CA TYR A 72 0.46 3.96 4.60
C TYR A 72 1.11 4.36 3.29
N VAL A 73 0.33 4.38 2.22
CA VAL A 73 0.88 4.45 0.87
C VAL A 73 0.05 5.38 0.01
N GLN A 74 0.73 6.31 -0.67
CA GLN A 74 0.16 7.07 -1.77
C GLN A 74 0.65 6.46 -3.08
N VAL A 75 -0.29 6.21 -3.98
CA VAL A 75 0.00 5.67 -5.31
C VAL A 75 -0.64 6.54 -6.38
N THR A 76 -0.03 6.54 -7.56
CA THR A 76 -0.64 7.12 -8.76
C THR A 76 -1.19 6.02 -9.65
N PHE A 77 -2.43 6.20 -10.10
CA PHE A 77 -3.08 5.39 -11.13
C PHE A 77 -3.25 6.21 -12.42
N ASP A 78 -3.22 5.53 -13.57
CA ASP A 78 -3.75 6.03 -14.83
C ASP A 78 -5.19 5.54 -15.01
N VAL A 79 -6.10 6.49 -15.24
CA VAL A 79 -7.51 6.25 -15.52
C VAL A 79 -7.82 6.91 -16.85
N ALA A 80 -7.94 6.09 -17.90
CA ALA A 80 -8.22 6.55 -19.26
C ALA A 80 -7.26 7.68 -19.76
N GLY A 81 -5.98 7.60 -19.40
CA GLY A 81 -4.95 8.56 -19.80
C GLY A 81 -4.78 9.78 -18.88
N ALA A 82 -5.54 9.86 -17.79
CA ALA A 82 -5.36 10.86 -16.74
C ALA A 82 -4.76 10.22 -15.48
N THR A 83 -3.82 10.91 -14.83
CA THR A 83 -3.20 10.43 -13.59
C THR A 83 -3.97 10.88 -12.36
N HIS A 84 -4.20 9.97 -11.42
CA HIS A 84 -4.90 10.20 -10.15
C HIS A 84 -4.09 9.63 -8.99
N SER A 85 -3.77 10.46 -8.00
CA SER A 85 -3.14 10.01 -6.76
C SER A 85 -4.20 9.58 -5.75
N GLU A 86 -3.98 8.43 -5.12
CA GLU A 86 -4.89 7.80 -4.18
C GLU A 86 -4.13 7.36 -2.92
N ASN A 87 -4.77 7.51 -1.77
CA ASN A 87 -4.19 7.22 -0.46
C ASN A 87 -4.76 5.93 0.11
N PHE A 88 -3.90 5.05 0.61
CA PHE A 88 -4.29 3.77 1.17
C PHE A 88 -3.63 3.49 2.53
N THR A 89 -4.37 2.77 3.36
CA THR A 89 -3.84 2.10 4.55
C THR A 89 -3.99 0.60 4.35
N LEU A 90 -2.89 -0.12 4.35
CA LEU A 90 -2.82 -1.57 4.27
C LEU A 90 -2.42 -2.15 5.62
N LYS A 91 -2.93 -3.34 5.91
CA LYS A 91 -2.43 -4.17 7.03
C LYS A 91 -1.77 -5.41 6.46
N LEU A 92 -0.44 -5.47 6.54
CA LEU A 92 0.32 -6.64 6.14
C LEU A 92 0.50 -7.58 7.33
N ILE A 93 0.37 -8.87 7.05
CA ILE A 93 0.72 -9.95 7.96
C ILE A 93 1.74 -10.86 7.27
N GLN A 94 2.54 -11.57 8.06
CA GLN A 94 3.38 -12.62 7.51
C GLN A 94 2.59 -13.93 7.38
N LYS A 95 2.70 -14.57 6.21
CA LYS A 95 2.13 -15.87 5.91
C LYS A 95 3.19 -16.71 5.19
N ASN A 96 3.59 -17.82 5.79
CA ASN A 96 4.64 -18.71 5.25
C ASN A 96 5.99 -18.03 4.97
N GLY A 97 6.32 -16.97 5.71
CA GLY A 97 7.57 -16.21 5.52
C GLY A 97 7.48 -15.06 4.51
N ASP A 98 6.36 -14.93 3.80
CA ASP A 98 6.09 -13.83 2.87
C ASP A 98 5.03 -12.86 3.41
N PHE A 99 4.91 -11.69 2.77
CA PHE A 99 3.91 -10.68 3.10
C PHE A 99 2.55 -11.01 2.47
N TYR A 100 1.49 -10.59 3.16
CA TYR A 100 0.12 -10.82 2.73
C TYR A 100 -0.80 -9.69 3.22
N VAL A 101 -1.58 -9.10 2.32
CA VAL A 101 -2.51 -8.01 2.66
C VAL A 101 -3.78 -8.57 3.30
N SER A 102 -3.94 -8.32 4.59
CA SER A 102 -5.10 -8.78 5.36
C SER A 102 -6.28 -7.78 5.33
N SER A 103 -6.01 -6.50 5.09
CA SER A 103 -7.04 -5.46 4.92
C SER A 103 -6.50 -4.26 4.16
N LEU A 104 -7.40 -3.56 3.47
CA LEU A 104 -7.13 -2.31 2.74
C LEU A 104 -8.21 -1.28 3.06
N LYS A 105 -7.81 -0.02 3.24
CA LYS A 105 -8.70 1.16 3.34
C LYS A 105 -8.21 2.25 2.39
N HIS A 106 -9.13 2.98 1.77
CA HIS A 106 -8.84 4.13 0.88
C HIS A 106 -8.67 5.43 1.68
N THR A 107 -7.69 5.47 2.57
CA THR A 107 -7.32 6.67 3.34
C THR A 107 -5.93 6.51 3.92
N ILE A 108 -5.23 7.61 4.19
CA ILE A 108 -4.16 7.67 5.20
C ILE A 108 -4.68 8.56 6.33
N PRO A 109 -4.68 8.12 7.60
CA PRO A 109 -5.13 8.95 8.70
C PRO A 109 -4.11 10.07 8.97
N TYR A 110 -4.57 11.21 9.50
CA TYR A 110 -3.71 12.38 9.73
C TYR A 110 -2.59 12.15 10.75
N ASP A 111 -2.78 11.19 11.65
CA ASP A 111 -1.88 10.77 12.74
C ASP A 111 -1.16 9.46 12.42
N TYR A 112 -0.99 9.12 11.13
CA TYR A 112 -0.42 7.83 10.71
C TYR A 112 1.00 7.57 11.25
N ALA A 113 1.80 8.63 11.43
CA ALA A 113 3.17 8.58 11.89
C ALA A 113 3.36 8.94 13.38
N ASP A 114 2.28 9.11 14.15
CA ASP A 114 2.33 9.50 15.58
C ASP A 114 2.75 8.38 16.55
#